data_AF-A0A3M1MZX7-F1
#
_entry.id   AF-A0A3M1MZX7-F1
#
_cell.length_a   1.000
_cell.length_b   1.000
_cell.length_c   1.000
_cell.angle_alpha   90.00
_cell.angle_beta   90.00
_cell.angle_gamma   90.00
#
_symmetry.space_group_name_H-M   'P 1'
#
loop_
_entity.id
_entity.type
_entity.pdbx_description
1 polymer ?
#
loop_
_entity_poly.entity_id
_entity_poly.type
_entity_poly.pdbx_seq_one_letter_code
_entity_poly.pdbx_strand_id
1 'polypeptide(L)'
;YKMGFYKVAKYYYYPGWHEPGTAIEMFVNKKAFESLPKDLQQIVEAAAQFSCNWMLAEFDAQNNKYLQKLINDHGVKLKKFPDEVLKQLKTYAGEVIAEVTAKDAMSKKVYASYSKFQKMVTDWNKISEMAYLSIS
;
A
#
# COMPACT_ATOMS: atom_id res chain seq x y z
N TYR A 1 7.34 6.08 -14.22
CA TYR A 1 7.98 6.13 -15.55
C TYR A 1 7.00 6.52 -16.66
N LYS A 2 5.97 5.73 -16.95
CA LYS A 2 4.99 6.00 -18.03
C LYS A 2 4.33 7.38 -17.98
N MET A 3 3.95 7.83 -16.78
CA MET A 3 3.34 9.17 -16.56
C MET A 3 4.27 10.36 -16.82
N GLY A 4 5.59 10.14 -16.94
CA GLY A 4 6.53 11.19 -17.34
C GLY A 4 6.84 12.27 -16.29
N PHE A 5 6.45 12.13 -15.02
CA PHE A 5 6.69 13.15 -13.99
C PHE A 5 8.16 13.59 -13.84
N TYR A 6 9.12 12.70 -14.12
CA TYR A 6 10.56 13.00 -14.11
C TYR A 6 10.98 14.10 -15.10
N LYS A 7 10.12 14.44 -16.08
CA LYS A 7 10.35 15.54 -17.02
C LYS A 7 10.20 16.91 -16.36
N VAL A 8 9.38 17.02 -15.33
CA VAL A 8 9.05 18.29 -14.66
C VAL A 8 9.46 18.32 -13.18
N ALA A 9 9.52 17.17 -12.51
CA ALA A 9 9.92 17.04 -11.11
C ALA A 9 11.13 16.10 -10.98
N LYS A 10 12.25 16.64 -10.52
CA LYS A 10 13.51 15.87 -10.39
C LYS A 10 13.70 15.19 -9.04
N TYR A 11 12.96 15.59 -8.02
CA TYR A 11 13.07 14.98 -6.68
C TYR A 11 11.97 13.93 -6.49
N TYR A 12 12.39 12.71 -6.14
CA TYR A 12 11.49 11.62 -5.80
C TYR A 12 11.75 11.22 -4.35
N TYR A 13 10.78 11.52 -3.48
CA TYR A 13 10.88 11.20 -2.05
C TYR A 13 10.36 9.79 -1.71
N TYR A 14 11.00 9.14 -0.73
CA TYR A 14 10.59 7.87 -0.15
C TYR A 14 10.68 7.89 1.39
N PRO A 15 9.94 7.05 2.13
CA PRO A 15 8.92 6.11 1.63
C PRO A 15 7.61 6.83 1.27
N GLY A 16 6.73 6.14 0.53
CA GLY A 16 5.34 6.52 0.34
C GLY A 16 4.53 6.32 1.62
N TRP A 17 4.81 7.11 2.65
CA TRP A 17 4.26 6.94 4.01
C TRP A 17 2.72 6.98 4.09
N HIS A 18 2.08 7.67 3.14
CA HIS A 18 0.62 7.80 3.05
C HIS A 18 -0.05 6.52 2.53
N GLU A 19 0.69 5.70 1.77
CA GLU A 19 0.19 4.49 1.11
C GLU A 19 1.28 3.38 1.11
N PRO A 20 1.52 2.73 2.27
CA PRO A 20 2.59 1.73 2.41
C PRO A 20 2.25 0.35 1.82
N GLY A 21 1.01 0.12 1.40
CA GLY A 21 0.53 -1.19 0.93
C GLY A 21 -0.88 -1.11 0.36
N THR A 22 -1.02 -0.39 -0.76
CA THR A 22 -2.31 -0.15 -1.40
C THR A 22 -2.90 -1.46 -1.93
N ALA A 23 -3.99 -1.91 -1.31
CA ALA A 23 -4.82 -2.96 -1.86
C ALA A 23 -5.73 -2.37 -2.95
N ILE A 24 -5.78 -3.02 -4.11
CA ILE A 24 -6.70 -2.63 -5.17
C ILE A 24 -7.99 -3.42 -5.04
N GLU A 25 -9.10 -2.70 -5.15
CA GLU A 25 -10.44 -3.24 -4.94
C GLU A 25 -11.14 -3.46 -6.28
N MET A 26 -11.94 -4.54 -6.34
CA MET A 26 -12.87 -4.77 -7.43
C MET A 26 -14.29 -4.59 -6.90
N PHE A 27 -15.04 -3.67 -7.51
CA PHE A 27 -16.44 -3.45 -7.20
C PHE A 27 -17.33 -4.15 -8.23
N VAL A 28 -18.35 -4.86 -7.73
CA VAL A 28 -19.35 -5.52 -8.56
C VAL A 28 -20.73 -5.00 -8.18
N ASN A 29 -21.64 -4.88 -9.15
CA ASN A 29 -23.03 -4.63 -8.82
C ASN A 29 -23.59 -5.83 -8.05
N LYS A 30 -24.10 -5.59 -6.83
CA LYS A 30 -24.59 -6.64 -5.95
C LYS A 30 -25.65 -7.54 -6.60
N LYS A 31 -26.67 -6.95 -7.25
CA LYS A 31 -27.75 -7.72 -7.89
C LYS A 31 -27.24 -8.56 -9.05
N ALA A 32 -26.33 -8.01 -9.86
CA ALA A 32 -25.73 -8.75 -10.96
C ALA A 32 -24.91 -9.94 -10.44
N PHE A 33 -24.09 -9.74 -9.41
CA PHE A 33 -23.29 -10.80 -8.81
C PHE A 33 -24.17 -11.90 -8.17
N GLU A 34 -25.19 -11.51 -7.40
CA GLU A 34 -26.12 -12.45 -6.78
C GLU A 34 -26.97 -13.22 -7.80
N SER A 35 -27.15 -12.68 -9.02
CA SER A 35 -27.85 -13.36 -10.11
C SER A 35 -27.01 -14.46 -10.79
N LEU A 36 -25.70 -14.49 -10.54
CA LEU A 36 -24.83 -15.54 -11.07
C LEU A 36 -25.08 -16.87 -10.34
N PRO A 37 -24.97 -18.02 -11.04
CA PRO A 37 -24.78 -19.32 -10.41
C PRO A 37 -23.61 -19.31 -9.40
N LYS A 38 -23.68 -20.16 -8.37
CA LYS A 38 -22.71 -20.16 -7.25
C LYS A 38 -21.27 -20.42 -7.70
N ASP A 39 -21.08 -21.30 -8.67
CA ASP A 39 -19.78 -21.58 -9.27
C ASP A 39 -19.19 -20.33 -9.96
N LEU A 40 -20.02 -19.54 -10.65
CA LEU A 40 -19.58 -18.30 -11.28
C LEU A 40 -19.29 -17.19 -10.25
N GLN A 41 -20.05 -17.11 -9.15
CA GLN A 41 -19.71 -16.22 -8.03
C GLN A 41 -18.32 -16.53 -7.48
N GLN A 42 -18.03 -17.82 -7.25
CA GLN A 42 -16.72 -18.27 -6.77
C GLN A 42 -15.59 -17.97 -7.76
N ILE A 43 -15.83 -18.14 -9.07
CA ILE A 43 -14.85 -17.80 -10.10
C ILE A 43 -14.53 -16.30 -10.08
N VAL A 44 -15.54 -15.44 -9.92
CA VAL A 44 -15.33 -13.99 -9.83
C VAL A 44 -14.52 -13.61 -8.59
N GLU A 45 -14.82 -14.20 -7.43
CA GLU A 45 -14.04 -13.98 -6.19
C GLU A 45 -12.59 -14.45 -6.33
N ALA A 46 -12.38 -15.65 -6.90
CA ALA A 46 -11.05 -16.20 -7.14
C ALA A 46 -10.24 -15.35 -8.13
N ALA A 47 -10.88 -14.87 -9.21
CA ALA A 47 -10.24 -14.00 -10.17
C ALA A 47 -9.82 -12.65 -9.56
N ALA A 48 -10.65 -12.08 -8.68
CA ALA A 48 -10.33 -10.86 -7.95
C ALA A 48 -9.12 -11.05 -7.03
N GLN A 49 -9.14 -12.13 -6.23
CA GLN A 49 -8.04 -12.46 -5.34
C GLN A 49 -6.74 -12.71 -6.10
N PHE A 50 -6.79 -13.49 -7.18
CA PHE A 50 -5.63 -13.77 -8.02
C PHE A 50 -5.07 -12.48 -8.63
N SER A 51 -5.92 -11.62 -9.18
CA SER A 51 -5.49 -10.38 -9.83
C SER A 51 -4.81 -9.43 -8.86
N CYS A 52 -5.31 -9.33 -7.63
CA CYS A 52 -4.71 -8.50 -6.58
C CYS A 52 -3.30 -8.98 -6.22
N ASN A 53 -3.12 -10.30 -6.01
CA ASN A 53 -1.81 -10.88 -5.69
C ASN A 53 -0.84 -10.82 -6.89
N TRP A 54 -1.32 -11.11 -8.09
CA TRP A 54 -0.50 -11.05 -9.29
C TRP A 54 0.01 -9.62 -9.56
N MET A 55 -0.85 -8.61 -9.38
CA MET A 55 -0.45 -7.22 -9.52
C MET A 55 0.65 -6.83 -8.52
N LEU A 56 0.53 -7.24 -7.25
CA LEU A 56 1.56 -6.98 -6.24
C LEU A 56 2.91 -7.60 -6.67
N ALA A 57 2.90 -8.87 -7.08
CA ALA A 57 4.10 -9.57 -7.54
C ALA A 57 4.75 -8.89 -8.77
N GLU A 58 3.93 -8.42 -9.71
CA GLU A 58 4.43 -7.68 -10.89
C GLU A 58 5.06 -6.35 -10.49
N PHE A 59 4.49 -5.63 -9.51
CA PHE A 59 5.11 -4.41 -8.97
C PHE A 59 6.48 -4.71 -8.36
N ASP A 60 6.60 -5.75 -7.53
CA ASP A 60 7.88 -6.12 -6.92
C ASP A 60 8.94 -6.46 -7.97
N ALA A 61 8.57 -7.20 -9.02
CA ALA A 61 9.47 -7.56 -10.10
C ALA A 61 9.93 -6.36 -10.95
N GLN A 62 9.04 -5.38 -11.20
CA GLN A 62 9.32 -4.29 -12.13
C GLN A 62 9.85 -3.00 -11.46
N ASN A 63 9.50 -2.74 -10.20
CA ASN A 63 9.71 -1.42 -9.59
C ASN A 63 11.19 -1.02 -9.54
N ASN A 64 12.07 -1.92 -9.10
CA ASN A 64 13.51 -1.61 -9.05
C ASN A 64 14.06 -1.32 -10.45
N LYS A 65 13.68 -2.12 -11.46
CA LYS A 65 14.10 -1.91 -12.86
C LYS A 65 13.76 -0.50 -13.35
N TYR A 66 12.54 -0.03 -13.10
CA TYR A 66 12.14 1.32 -13.53
C TYR A 66 12.69 2.43 -12.64
N LEU A 67 12.90 2.18 -11.34
CA LEU A 67 13.58 3.11 -10.45
C LEU A 67 15.01 3.39 -10.93
N GLN A 68 15.76 2.35 -11.28
CA GLN A 68 17.11 2.49 -11.82
C GLN A 68 17.12 3.32 -13.11
N LYS A 69 16.17 3.10 -14.03
CA LYS A 69 16.03 3.94 -15.23
C LYS A 69 15.74 5.39 -14.89
N LEU A 70 14.87 5.67 -13.92
CA LEU A 70 14.57 7.06 -13.50
C LEU A 70 15.83 7.76 -12.99
N ILE A 71 16.66 7.08 -12.20
CA ILE A 71 17.88 7.66 -11.64
C ILE A 71 18.95 7.81 -12.73
N ASN A 72 19.28 6.73 -13.43
CA ASN A 72 20.43 6.65 -14.32
C ASN A 72 20.19 7.32 -15.67
N ASP A 73 19.01 7.12 -16.28
CA ASP A 73 18.72 7.63 -17.62
C ASP A 73 18.11 9.03 -17.59
N HIS A 74 17.38 9.39 -16.52
CA HIS A 74 16.59 10.63 -16.44
C HIS A 74 17.03 11.61 -15.34
N GLY A 75 18.06 11.25 -14.58
CA GLY A 75 18.66 12.09 -13.55
C GLY A 75 17.73 12.39 -12.37
N VAL A 76 16.80 11.50 -12.06
CA VAL A 76 15.93 11.66 -10.87
C VAL A 76 16.75 11.51 -9.60
N LYS A 77 16.56 12.45 -8.67
CA LYS A 77 17.19 12.49 -7.35
C LYS A 77 16.28 11.79 -6.35
N LEU A 78 16.59 10.53 -6.04
CA LEU A 78 15.92 9.79 -4.98
C LEU A 78 16.31 10.37 -3.61
N LYS A 79 15.33 10.67 -2.76
CA LYS A 79 15.53 11.30 -1.45
C LYS A 79 14.72 10.59 -0.38
N LYS A 80 15.35 10.27 0.75
CA LYS A 80 14.60 9.90 1.94
C LYS A 80 13.91 11.15 2.49
N PHE A 81 12.66 11.03 2.94
CA PHE A 81 12.07 12.06 3.78
C PHE A 81 12.88 12.26 5.06
N PRO A 82 13.05 13.50 5.55
CA PRO A 82 13.62 13.73 6.87
C PRO A 82 12.81 13.01 7.96
N ASP A 83 13.48 12.41 8.93
CA ASP A 83 12.82 11.61 9.97
C ASP A 83 11.88 12.47 10.84
N GLU A 84 12.23 13.74 11.06
CA GLU A 84 11.39 14.72 11.76
C GLU A 84 10.06 15.00 11.04
N VAL A 85 10.09 15.05 9.70
CA VAL A 85 8.90 15.23 8.87
C VAL A 85 7.99 14.00 8.99
N LEU A 86 8.56 12.79 8.87
CA LEU A 86 7.79 11.56 9.03
C LEU A 86 7.20 11.41 10.45
N LYS A 87 7.96 11.81 11.47
CA LYS A 87 7.48 11.81 12.86
C LYS A 87 6.28 12.74 13.03
N GLN A 88 6.35 13.96 12.49
CA GLN A 88 5.26 14.93 12.60
C GLN A 88 4.01 14.46 11.83
N LEU A 89 4.19 13.93 10.62
CA LEU A 89 3.10 13.38 9.81
C LEU A 89 2.41 12.20 10.51
N LYS A 90 3.17 11.34 11.20
CA LYS A 90 2.61 10.24 12.00
C LYS A 90 1.74 10.74 13.15
N THR A 91 2.14 11.83 13.82
CA THR A 91 1.33 12.47 14.87
C THR A 91 0.00 12.96 14.29
N TYR A 92 0.04 13.75 13.22
CA TYR A 92 -1.18 14.28 12.59
C TYR A 92 -2.08 13.18 12.04
N ALA A 93 -1.52 12.12 11.45
CA ALA A 93 -2.30 10.96 11.03
C ALA A 93 -3.05 10.31 12.22
N GLY A 94 -2.40 10.20 13.39
CA GLY A 94 -3.02 9.70 14.61
C GLY A 94 -4.18 10.57 15.09
N GLU A 95 -4.03 11.90 15.03
CA GLU A 95 -5.07 12.87 15.39
C GLU A 95 -6.31 12.74 14.48
N VAL A 96 -6.10 12.70 13.15
CA VAL A 96 -7.19 12.52 12.18
C VAL A 96 -7.89 11.19 12.37
N ILE A 97 -7.15 10.10 12.60
CA ILE A 97 -7.74 8.79 12.87
C ILE A 97 -8.58 8.82 14.16
N ALA A 98 -8.09 9.46 15.22
CA ALA A 98 -8.84 9.60 16.46
C ALA A 98 -10.14 10.38 16.24
N GLU A 99 -10.09 11.47 15.46
CA GLU A 99 -11.28 12.25 15.11
C GLU A 99 -12.31 11.43 14.33
N VAL A 100 -11.89 10.71 13.28
CA VAL A 100 -12.77 9.90 12.44
C VAL A 100 -13.41 8.77 13.24
N THR A 101 -12.62 8.06 14.05
CA THR A 101 -13.10 6.92 14.84
C THR A 101 -13.95 7.34 16.05
N ALA A 102 -13.84 8.58 16.52
CA ALA A 102 -14.75 9.13 17.53
C ALA A 102 -16.14 9.44 16.95
N LYS A 103 -16.22 9.77 15.65
CA LYS A 103 -17.46 10.21 14.99
C LYS A 103 -18.22 9.09 14.28
N ASP A 104 -17.54 8.01 13.86
CA ASP A 104 -18.15 6.91 13.12
C ASP A 104 -17.86 5.54 13.73
N ALA A 105 -18.93 4.83 14.10
CA ALA A 105 -18.84 3.51 14.73
C ALA A 105 -18.26 2.45 13.78
N MET A 106 -18.53 2.55 12.46
CA MET A 106 -17.98 1.60 11.49
C MET A 106 -16.47 1.80 11.34
N SER A 107 -16.02 3.04 11.19
CA SER A 107 -14.61 3.41 11.15
C SER A 107 -13.88 2.98 12.41
N LYS A 108 -14.49 3.17 13.59
CA LYS A 108 -13.93 2.69 14.86
C LYS A 108 -13.73 1.18 14.86
N LYS A 109 -14.73 0.42 14.40
CA LYS A 109 -14.67 -1.05 14.31
C LYS A 109 -13.57 -1.50 13.32
N VAL A 110 -13.51 -0.91 12.14
CA VAL A 110 -12.52 -1.23 11.11
C VAL A 110 -11.11 -0.90 11.60
N TYR A 111 -10.89 0.29 12.15
CA TYR A 111 -9.59 0.71 12.65
C TYR A 111 -9.11 -0.12 13.83
N ALA A 112 -10.01 -0.52 14.74
CA ALA A 112 -9.66 -1.43 15.84
C ALA A 112 -9.18 -2.80 15.32
N SER A 113 -9.83 -3.35 14.30
CA SER A 113 -9.40 -4.59 13.65
C SER A 113 -8.04 -4.42 12.95
N TYR A 114 -7.90 -3.36 12.15
CA TYR A 114 -6.70 -3.04 11.40
C TYR A 114 -5.49 -2.83 12.32
N SER A 115 -5.59 -1.95 13.31
CA SER A 115 -4.48 -1.61 14.21
C SER A 115 -4.02 -2.79 15.07
N LYS A 116 -4.95 -3.66 15.50
CA LYS A 116 -4.62 -4.92 16.17
C LYS A 116 -3.75 -5.81 15.28
N PHE A 117 -4.18 -6.04 14.04
CA PHE A 117 -3.43 -6.87 13.10
C PHE A 117 -2.09 -6.22 12.71
N GLN A 118 -2.07 -4.91 12.46
CA GLN A 118 -0.87 -4.14 12.14
C GLN A 118 0.19 -4.31 13.24
N LYS A 119 -0.19 -4.27 14.51
CA LYS A 119 0.73 -4.52 15.63
C LYS A 119 1.31 -5.93 15.56
N MET A 120 0.47 -6.95 15.39
CA MET A 120 0.90 -8.35 15.33
C MET A 120 1.90 -8.59 14.19
N VAL A 121 1.57 -8.13 12.97
CA VAL A 121 2.44 -8.33 11.80
C VAL A 121 3.71 -7.49 11.89
N THR A 122 3.66 -6.30 12.49
CA THR A 122 4.86 -5.47 12.71
C THR A 122 5.83 -6.16 13.67
N ASP A 123 5.31 -6.75 14.74
CA ASP A 123 6.15 -7.47 15.72
C ASP A 123 6.79 -8.72 15.09
N TRP A 124 6.07 -9.43 14.22
CA TRP A 124 6.65 -10.51 13.40
C TRP A 124 7.72 -10.01 12.42
N ASN A 125 7.42 -8.98 11.62
CA ASN A 125 8.32 -8.48 10.58
C ASN A 125 9.66 -7.96 11.10
N LYS A 126 9.72 -7.52 12.36
CA LYS A 126 10.98 -7.13 13.03
C LYS A 126 11.98 -8.29 13.12
N ILE A 127 11.50 -9.51 13.36
CA ILE A 127 12.34 -10.69 13.55
C ILE A 127 12.43 -11.59 12.31
N SER A 128 11.62 -11.33 11.29
CA SER A 128 11.65 -12.04 10.00
C SER A 128 12.25 -11.16 8.90
N GLU A 129 11.41 -10.49 8.11
CA GLU A 129 11.81 -9.73 6.91
C GLU A 129 12.86 -8.66 7.22
N MET A 130 12.62 -7.82 8.24
CA MET A 130 13.55 -6.76 8.61
C MET A 130 14.89 -7.32 9.08
N ALA A 131 14.88 -8.42 9.85
CA ALA A 131 16.09 -9.05 10.34
C ALA A 131 16.92 -9.61 9.18
N TYR A 132 16.31 -10.34 8.26
CA TYR A 132 16.98 -10.88 7.07
C TYR A 132 17.55 -9.78 6.17
N LEU A 133 16.76 -8.73 5.88
CA LEU A 133 17.20 -7.60 5.06
C LEU A 133 18.30 -6.76 5.73
N SER A 134 18.43 -6.80 7.05
CA SER A 134 19.48 -6.05 7.77
C SER A 134 20.86 -6.71 7.73
N ILE A 135 20.92 -8.02 7.43
CA ILE A 135 22.17 -8.80 7.34
C ILE A 135 22.57 -9.16 5.91
N SER A 136 21.71 -8.87 4.95
CA SER A 136 21.93 -9.07 3.51
C SER A 136 22.49 -7.79 2.89
#